data_AF-A0A3N7IMC0-F1
#
_entry.id   AF-A0A3N7IMC0-F1
#
_cell.length_a   1.000
_cell.length_b   1.000
_cell.length_c   1.000
_cell.angle_alpha   90.00
_cell.angle_beta   90.00
_cell.angle_gamma   90.00
#
_symmetry.space_group_name_H-M   'P 1'
#
loop_
_entity.id
_entity.type
_entity.pdbx_description
1 polymer ?
#
loop_
_entity_poly.entity_id
_entity_poly.type
_entity_poly.pdbx_seq_one_letter_code
_entity_poly.pdbx_strand_id
1 'polypeptide(L)' 'WFTQVLYPTIKDYPIAWVLLWRNAINRPNHYYVPYPSHPAAADFRKFYRMPKVRFEDGLGSLHIYQPSTH' A
#
# COMPACT_ATOMS: atom_id res chain seq x y z
N TRP A 1 -7.03 7.58 -7.49
CA TRP A 1 -5.69 8.06 -7.11
C TRP A 1 -4.68 6.93 -7.00
N PHE A 2 -4.94 5.86 -6.25
CA PHE A 2 -3.99 4.75 -6.09
C PHE A 2 -3.66 4.07 -7.42
N THR A 3 -4.67 3.71 -8.22
CA THR A 3 -4.44 3.01 -9.50
C THR A 3 -4.06 3.94 -10.65
N GLN A 4 -4.45 5.21 -10.58
CA GLN A 4 -4.31 6.18 -11.67
C GLN A 4 -3.12 7.12 -11.51
N VAL A 5 -2.63 7.33 -10.29
CA VAL A 5 -1.57 8.30 -9.99
C VAL A 5 -0.41 7.61 -9.28
N LEU A 6 -0.64 7.05 -8.09
CA LEU A 6 0.44 6.45 -7.31
C LEU A 6 1.10 5.29 -8.06
N TYR A 7 0.32 4.26 -8.45
CA TYR A 7 0.88 3.06 -9.06
C TYR A 7 1.65 3.33 -10.36
N PRO A 8 1.11 4.08 -11.35
CA PRO A 8 1.87 4.40 -12.57
C PRO A 8 3.17 5.16 -12.29
N THR A 9 3.22 5.96 -11.22
CA THR A 9 4.42 6.74 -10.85
C THR A 9 5.52 5.85 -10.27
N ILE A 10 5.15 4.77 -9.57
CA ILE A 10 6.12 3.96 -8.81
C ILE A 10 6.44 2.59 -9.42
N LYS A 11 5.58 2.07 -10.32
CA LYS A 11 5.61 0.66 -10.77
C LYS A 11 6.90 0.19 -11.47
N ASP A 12 7.69 1.15 -11.97
CA ASP A 12 8.91 0.89 -12.76
C ASP A 12 10.20 1.07 -11.93
N TYR A 13 10.09 1.48 -10.66
CA TYR A 13 11.22 1.67 -9.76
C TYR A 13 11.36 0.52 -8.76
N PRO A 14 12.58 0.18 -8.30
CA PRO A 14 12.81 -0.85 -7.28
C PRO A 14 12.53 -0.31 -5.87
N ILE A 15 11.30 0.13 -5.62
CA ILE A 15 10.89 0.69 -4.32
C ILE A 15 10.64 -0.45 -3.33
N ALA A 16 11.29 -0.39 -2.17
CA ALA A 16 11.11 -1.38 -1.10
C ALA A 16 9.77 -1.23 -0.39
N TRP A 17 9.33 0.00 -0.10
CA TRP A 17 8.07 0.27 0.58
C TRP A 17 7.55 1.68 0.27
N VAL A 18 6.23 1.85 0.39
CA VAL A 18 5.55 3.15 0.32
C VAL A 18 4.73 3.28 1.60
N LEU A 19 4.93 4.36 2.34
CA LEU A 19 4.22 4.65 3.59
C LEU A 19 3.27 5.82 3.37
N LEU A 20 2.00 5.63 3.73
CA LEU A 20 1.00 6.70 3.79
C LEU A 20 0.89 7.22 5.22
N TRP A 21 0.54 8.50 5.37
CA TRP A 21 0.41 9.11 6.68
C TRP A 21 -0.87 8.68 7.42
N ARG A 22 -1.00 9.04 8.69
CA ARG A 22 -2.10 8.60 9.55
C ARG A 22 -3.45 9.17 9.14
N ASN A 23 -4.51 8.39 9.35
CA ASN A 23 -5.87 8.90 9.42
C ASN A 23 -6.15 9.45 10.83
N ALA A 24 -6.52 10.72 10.94
CA ALA A 24 -6.75 11.40 12.22
C ALA A 24 -8.23 11.34 12.63
N ILE A 25 -8.54 10.61 13.71
CA ILE A 25 -9.92 10.54 14.22
C ILE A 25 -10.40 11.92 14.74
N ASN A 26 -9.49 12.70 15.34
CA ASN A 26 -9.80 14.00 15.94
C ASN A 26 -9.72 15.19 14.97
N ARG A 27 -9.42 14.97 13.69
CA ARG A 27 -9.34 16.04 12.68
C ARG A 27 -10.10 15.62 11.43
N PRO A 28 -11.33 16.10 11.23
CA PRO A 28 -12.08 15.85 10.00
C PRO A 28 -11.23 16.19 8.77
N ASN A 29 -11.36 15.37 7.72
CA ASN A 29 -10.63 15.51 6.45
C ASN A 29 -9.11 15.26 6.48
N HIS A 30 -8.52 14.90 7.63
CA HIS A 30 -7.10 14.54 7.71
C HIS A 30 -6.92 13.02 7.61
N TYR A 31 -7.01 12.49 6.40
CA TYR A 31 -6.82 11.08 6.07
C TYR A 31 -5.98 10.92 4.79
N TYR A 32 -5.24 9.82 4.71
CA TYR A 32 -4.36 9.50 3.58
C TYR A 32 -4.65 8.11 3.00
N VAL A 33 -5.40 7.28 3.74
CA VAL A 33 -5.92 6.00 3.27
C VAL A 33 -7.45 6.03 3.40
N PRO A 34 -8.22 5.53 2.42
CA PRO A 34 -9.68 5.57 2.50
C PRO A 34 -10.22 4.62 3.59
N TYR A 35 -11.21 5.08 4.32
CA TYR A 35 -12.10 4.25 5.15
C TYR A 35 -13.22 3.61 4.28
N PRO A 36 -13.99 2.62 4.77
CA PRO A 36 -14.88 1.81 3.92
C PRO A 36 -15.89 2.58 3.06
N SER A 37 -16.46 3.68 3.56
CA SER A 37 -17.42 4.53 2.84
C SER A 37 -16.78 5.69 2.07
N HIS A 38 -15.45 5.84 2.11
CA HIS A 38 -14.76 6.89 1.39
C HIS A 38 -14.83 6.66 -0.14
N PRO A 39 -15.03 7.68 -0.99
CA PRO A 39 -15.17 7.51 -2.44
C PRO A 39 -14.01 6.76 -3.11
N ALA A 40 -12.79 6.94 -2.59
CA ALA A 40 -11.58 6.26 -3.09
C ALA A 40 -11.42 4.79 -2.60
N ALA A 41 -12.32 4.26 -1.75
CA ALA A 41 -12.18 2.91 -1.20
C ALA A 41 -12.18 1.82 -2.29
N ALA A 42 -12.98 1.98 -3.34
CA ALA A 42 -13.00 1.06 -4.47
C ALA A 42 -11.69 1.07 -5.27
N ASP A 43 -11.09 2.25 -5.45
CA ASP A 43 -9.80 2.42 -6.11
C ASP A 43 -8.65 1.81 -5.28
N PHE A 44 -8.67 2.02 -3.96
CA PHE A 44 -7.70 1.40 -3.05
C PHE A 44 -7.78 -0.13 -3.07
N ARG A 45 -8.99 -0.71 -3.07
CA ARG A 45 -9.16 -2.18 -3.19
C ARG A 45 -8.60 -2.72 -4.51
N LYS A 46 -8.68 -1.97 -5.61
CA LYS A 46 -8.07 -2.36 -6.88
C LYS A 46 -6.54 -2.33 -6.79
N PHE A 47 -5.98 -1.29 -6.18
CA PHE A 47 -4.54 -1.17 -5.93
C PHE A 47 -4.01 -2.31 -5.04
N TYR A 48 -4.71 -2.63 -3.96
CA TYR A 48 -4.38 -3.74 -3.06
C TYR A 48 -4.29 -5.10 -3.80
N ARG A 49 -5.11 -5.32 -4.83
CA ARG A 49 -5.10 -6.56 -5.63
C ARG A 49 -4.04 -6.59 -6.75
N MET A 50 -3.22 -5.54 -6.91
CA MET A 50 -2.24 -5.50 -7.99
C MET A 50 -1.07 -6.47 -7.73
N PRO A 51 -0.58 -7.21 -8.75
CA PRO A 51 0.43 -8.26 -8.54
C PRO A 51 1.75 -7.80 -7.89
N LYS A 52 2.14 -6.55 -8.11
CA LYS A 52 3.38 -5.94 -7.57
C LYS A 52 3.18 -5.22 -6.23
N VAL A 53 1.95 -5.19 -5.70
CA VAL A 53 1.64 -4.54 -4.42
C VAL A 53 1.56 -5.62 -3.36
N ARG A 54 2.27 -5.43 -2.25
CA ARG A 54 2.32 -6.38 -1.13
C ARG A 54 1.89 -5.69 0.15
N PHE A 55 0.98 -6.34 0.87
CA PHE A 55 0.58 -6.02 2.23
C PHE A 55 1.00 -7.18 3.14
N GLU A 56 0.78 -7.06 4.44
CA GLU A 56 1.21 -8.03 5.45
C GLU A 56 0.79 -9.48 5.11
N ASP A 57 -0.43 -9.66 4.61
CA ASP A 57 -1.00 -10.94 4.19
C ASP A 57 -0.25 -11.63 3.03
N GLY A 58 0.65 -10.92 2.33
CA GLY A 58 1.52 -11.44 1.28
C GLY A 58 2.99 -11.59 1.69
N LEU A 59 3.37 -11.29 2.94
CA LEU A 59 4.76 -11.34 3.41
C LEU A 59 5.19 -12.70 3.95
N GLY A 60 4.24 -13.56 4.33
CA GLY A 60 4.53 -14.89 4.90
C GLY A 60 5.32 -15.82 3.98
N SER A 61 5.26 -15.62 2.66
CA SER A 61 5.98 -16.43 1.67
C SER A 61 7.36 -15.89 1.28
N LEU A 62 7.77 -14.72 1.79
CA LEU A 62 8.94 -14.01 1.24
C LEU A 62 10.27 -14.33 1.96
N HIS A 63 10.26 -15.11 3.05
CA HIS A 63 11.48 -15.50 3.81
C HIS A 63 12.52 -14.37 3.95
N ILE A 64 12.08 -13.14 4.24
CA ILE A 64 12.95 -11.95 4.27
C ILE A 64 13.99 -11.94 5.40
N TYR A 65 13.99 -12.99 6.23
CA TYR A 65 15.03 -13.32 7.17
C TYR A 65 15.54 -14.73 6.87
N GLN A 66 16.46 -14.86 5.91
CA GLN A 66 17.32 -16.04 5.85
C GLN A 66 18.63 -15.72 6.59
N PRO A 67 19.04 -16.54 7.59
CA PRO A 67 20.36 -16.40 8.18
C PRO A 67 21.40 -16.63 7.09
N SER A 68 22.38 -15.75 6.96
CA SER A 68 23.53 -15.96 6.09
C SER A 68 24.27 -17.21 6.55
N THR A 69 24.20 -18.30 5.78
CA THR A 69 25.12 -19.43 5.94
C THR A 69 26.48 -19.00 5.43
N HIS A 70 27.39 -18.70 6.36
CA HIS A 70 28.83 -18.71 6.13
C HIS A 70 29.35 -20.14 6.23
#